data_AF-A0A359BER7-F1
#
_entry.id   AF-A0A359BER7-F1
#
_cell.length_a   1.000
_cell.length_b   1.000
_cell.length_c   1.000
_cell.angle_alpha   90.00
_cell.angle_beta   90.00
_cell.angle_gamma   90.00
#
_symmetry.space_group_name_H-M   'P 1'
#
loop_
_entity.id
_entity.type
_entity.pdbx_description
1 polymer ?
#
loop_
_entity_poly.entity_id
_entity_poly.type
_entity_poly.pdbx_seq_one_letter_code
_entity_poly.pdbx_strand_id
1 'polypeptide(L)' 'IRCMDTLTHLVRQSFGQRRKILRNNLKDVISLEEFDDLGINPQDRPEHLSVETYIELGNYLSQQRGRA' A
#
# COMPACT_ATOMS: atom_id res chain seq x y z
N ILE A 1 -1.92 -12.24 -7.80
CA ILE A 1 -2.24 -10.80 -7.88
C ILE A 1 -3.66 -10.66 -8.38
N ARG A 2 -4.54 -9.94 -7.67
CA ARG A 2 -5.97 -9.83 -7.99
C ARG A 2 -6.28 -8.71 -8.99
N CYS A 3 -5.53 -7.61 -8.96
CA CYS A 3 -5.65 -6.53 -9.94
C CYS A 3 -4.29 -5.84 -10.14
N MET A 4 -3.80 -5.80 -11.38
CA MET A 4 -2.51 -5.18 -11.72
C MET A 4 -2.57 -3.65 -11.70
N ASP A 5 -3.71 -3.05 -12.03
CA ASP A 5 -3.89 -1.60 -12.03
C ASP A 5 -3.76 -1.02 -10.62
N THR A 6 -4.35 -1.68 -9.62
CA THR A 6 -4.24 -1.29 -8.21
C THR A 6 -2.81 -1.36 -7.72
N LEU A 7 -2.09 -2.45 -8.02
CA LEU A 7 -0.68 -2.60 -7.66
C LEU A 7 0.19 -1.53 -8.33
N THR A 8 -0.03 -1.28 -9.62
CA THR A 8 0.72 -0.27 -10.38
C THR A 8 0.51 1.13 -9.80
N HIS A 9 -0.74 1.48 -9.49
CA HIS A 9 -1.06 2.77 -8.87
C HIS A 9 -0.38 2.91 -7.49
N LEU A 10 -0.47 1.88 -6.66
CA LEU A 10 0.13 1.83 -5.33
C LEU A 10 1.65 2.02 -5.36
N VAL A 11 2.35 1.28 -6.23
CA VAL A 11 3.80 1.37 -6.40
C VAL A 11 4.18 2.76 -6.92
N ARG A 12 3.48 3.27 -7.93
CA ARG A 12 3.74 4.63 -8.47
C ARG A 12 3.57 5.70 -7.40
N GLN A 13 2.53 5.62 -6.59
CA GLN A 13 2.28 6.57 -5.52
C GLN A 13 3.34 6.50 -4.43
N SER A 14 3.70 5.29 -3.99
CA SER A 14 4.72 5.06 -2.97
C SER A 14 6.10 5.55 -3.40
N PHE A 15 6.52 5.24 -4.63
CA PHE A 15 7.85 5.63 -5.11
C PHE A 15 7.91 7.08 -5.62
N GLY A 16 6.76 7.71 -5.90
CA GLY A 16 6.66 9.14 -6.22
C GLY A 16 7.14 10.03 -5.07
N GLN A 17 6.95 9.59 -3.81
CA GLN A 17 7.47 10.28 -2.62
C GLN A 17 8.34 9.35 -1.77
N ARG A 18 9.30 8.66 -2.41
CA ARG A 18 10.20 7.64 -1.79
C ARG A 18 10.89 8.01 -0.48
N ARG A 19 11.07 9.31 -0.19
CA ARG A 19 11.70 9.83 1.04
C ARG A 19 10.70 10.09 2.19
N LYS A 20 9.40 9.98 1.94
CA LYS A 20 8.33 10.09 2.93
C LYS A 20 7.97 8.69 3.43
N ILE A 21 7.45 8.64 4.66
CA ILE A 21 6.93 7.41 5.27
C ILE A 21 5.65 6.93 4.55
N LEU A 22 5.33 5.64 4.65
CA LEU A 22 4.17 5.03 4.01
C LEU A 22 2.86 5.72 4.37
N ARG A 23 2.68 6.10 5.64
CA ARG A 23 1.51 6.87 6.08
C ARG A 23 1.26 8.10 5.22
N ASN A 24 2.32 8.83 4.86
CA ASN A 24 2.22 10.05 4.06
C ASN A 24 2.05 9.76 2.56
N ASN A 25 2.64 8.67 2.08
CA ASN A 25 2.49 8.24 0.70
C ASN A 25 1.08 7.74 0.40
N LEU A 26 0.51 6.96 1.32
CA LEU A 26 -0.70 6.17 1.11
C LEU A 26 -1.89 6.65 1.94
N LYS A 27 -1.83 7.83 2.58
CA LYS A 27 -2.94 8.39 3.39
C LYS A 27 -4.30 8.43 2.68
N ASP A 28 -4.30 8.59 1.36
CA ASP A 28 -5.52 8.72 0.55
C ASP A 28 -6.04 7.36 0.06
N VAL A 29 -5.28 6.29 0.33
CA VAL A 29 -5.52 4.93 -0.15
C VAL A 29 -5.73 3.95 1.00
N ILE A 30 -5.02 4.15 2.12
CA ILE A 30 -4.96 3.26 3.28
C ILE A 30 -4.97 4.09 4.57
N SER A 31 -5.80 3.66 5.50
CA SER A 31 -5.92 4.17 6.86
C SER A 31 -4.91 3.53 7.82
N LEU A 32 -4.70 4.15 8.99
CA LEU A 32 -3.79 3.60 10.01
C LEU A 32 -4.22 2.24 10.55
N GLU A 33 -5.54 2.02 10.64
CA GLU A 33 -6.12 0.75 11.10
C GLU A 33 -5.77 -0.38 10.12
N GLU A 34 -5.86 -0.12 8.81
CA GLU A 34 -5.51 -1.08 7.78
C GLU A 34 -4.02 -1.40 7.74
N PHE A 35 -3.14 -0.45 8.10
CA PHE A 35 -1.71 -0.73 8.27
C PHE A 35 -1.46 -1.71 9.42
N ASP A 36 -2.19 -1.57 10.53
CA ASP A 36 -2.09 -2.45 11.70
C ASP A 36 -2.61 -3.86 11.38
N ASP A 37 -3.75 -3.95 10.70
CA ASP A 37 -4.34 -5.22 10.23
C ASP A 37 -3.41 -5.98 9.28
N LEU A 38 -2.65 -5.26 8.45
CA LEU A 38 -1.68 -5.84 7.52
C LEU A 38 -0.30 -6.10 8.17
N GLY A 39 -0.08 -5.69 9.43
CA GLY A 39 1.20 -5.81 10.11
C GLY A 39 2.32 -4.97 9.49
N ILE A 40 1.97 -3.88 8.80
CA ILE A 40 2.92 -3.01 8.09
C ILE A 40 3.17 -1.77 8.95
N ASN A 41 4.43 -1.46 9.21
CA ASN A 41 4.76 -0.26 9.96
C ASN A 41 4.52 1.00 9.10
N PRO A 42 3.56 1.89 9.47
CA PRO A 42 3.25 3.09 8.70
C PRO A 42 4.38 4.13 8.67
N GLN A 43 5.40 3.97 9.54
CA GLN A 43 6.60 4.80 9.58
C GLN A 43 7.71 4.33 8.64
N ASP A 44 7.59 3.14 8.04
CA ASP A 44 8.58 2.65 7.10
C ASP A 44 8.54 3.45 5.79
N ARG A 45 9.66 3.42 5.08
CA ARG A 45 9.77 3.99 3.74
C ARG A 45 9.37 2.95 2.70
N PRO A 46 8.86 3.38 1.53
CA PRO A 46 8.57 2.50 0.40
C PRO A 46 9.69 1.52 0.04
N GLU A 47 10.94 1.98 0.16
CA GLU A 47 12.14 1.19 -0.15
C GLU A 47 12.48 0.11 0.89
N HIS A 48 11.89 0.17 2.10
CA HIS A 48 12.05 -0.84 3.13
C HIS A 48 11.01 -1.96 3.02
N LEU A 49 9.98 -1.79 2.19
CA LEU A 49 8.94 -2.80 2.01
C LEU A 49 9.37 -3.84 0.98
N SER A 50 9.05 -5.10 1.29
CA SER A 50 9.22 -6.19 0.35
C SER A 50 8.21 -6.11 -0.80
N VAL A 51 8.56 -6.71 -1.94
CA VAL A 51 7.64 -6.84 -3.07
C VAL A 51 6.41 -7.66 -2.70
N GLU A 52 6.56 -8.66 -1.83
CA GLU A 52 5.46 -9.49 -1.34
C GLU A 52 4.44 -8.65 -0.55
N THR A 53 4.92 -7.77 0.34
CA THR A 53 4.07 -6.82 1.07
C THR A 53 3.27 -5.92 0.13
N TYR A 54 3.89 -5.43 -0.95
CA TYR A 54 3.19 -4.65 -1.97
C TYR A 54 2.10 -5.46 -2.70
N ILE A 55 2.36 -6.74 -2.98
CA ILE A 55 1.38 -7.64 -3.61
C ILE A 55 0.20 -7.89 -2.67
N GLU A 56 0.45 -8.20 -1.39
CA GLU A 56 -0.57 -8.41 -0.38
C GLU A 56 -1.48 -7.19 -0.22
N LEU A 57 -0.85 -6.02 -0.08
CA LEU A 57 -1.55 -4.76 0.09
C LEU A 57 -2.35 -4.37 -1.16
N GLY A 58 -1.80 -4.63 -2.36
CA GLY A 58 -2.55 -4.48 -3.62
C GLY A 58 -3.74 -5.44 -3.73
N ASN A 59 -3.59 -6.69 -3.28
CA ASN A 59 -4.69 -7.67 -3.25
C ASN A 59 -5.78 -7.28 -2.25
N TYR A 60 -5.39 -6.73 -1.09
CA TYR A 60 -6.29 -6.23 -0.05
C TYR A 60 -7.14 -5.06 -0.59
N LEU A 61 -6.50 -4.03 -1.14
CA LEU A 61 -7.18 -2.88 -1.74
C LEU A 61 -8.12 -3.27 -2.88
N SER A 62 -7.70 -4.21 -3.72
CA SER A 62 -8.54 -4.73 -4.81
C SER A 62 -9.79 -5.44 -4.28
N GLN A 63 -9.68 -6.18 -3.17
CA GLN A 63 -10.83 -6.83 -2.55
C GLN A 63 -11.80 -5.84 -1.91
N GLN A 64 -11.28 -4.77 -1.32
CA GLN A 64 -12.10 -3.73 -0.68
C GLN A 64 -12.87 -2.90 -1.70
N ARG A 65 -12.24 -2.54 -2.83
CA ARG A 65 -12.92 -1.85 -3.94
C ARG A 65 -13.99 -2.70 -4.63
N GLY A 66 -13.85 -4.03 -4.64
CA GLY A 66 -14.86 -4.94 -5.20
C GLY A 66 -16.04 -5.25 -4.26
N ARG A 67 -16.00 -4.77 -3.01
CA ARG A 67 -17.05 -4.95 -2.00
C ARG A 67 -17.96 -3.72 -1.83
N ALA A 68 -17.72 -2.66 -2.60
CA ALA A 68 -18.53 -1.44 -2.64
C ALA A 68 -19.63 -1.52 -3.71
#